data_AF-A3GI00-F1
#
_entry.id   AF-A3GI00-F1
#
_cell.length_a   1.000
_cell.length_b   1.000
_cell.length_c   1.000
_cell.angle_alpha   90.00
_cell.angle_beta   90.00
_cell.angle_gamma   90.00
#
_symmetry.space_group_name_H-M   'P 1'
#
loop_
_entity.id
_entity.type
_entity.pdbx_description
1 polymer ?
#
loop_
_entity_poly.entity_id
_entity_poly.type
_entity_poly.pdbx_seq_one_letter_code
_entity_poly.pdbx_strand_id
1 'polypeptide(L)'
;MTTVSSTIVGALACQRNSFLKTFKTQVVSSFEYQNKNKKVKDEAPKEIKYAVELEDTILFPEGGGQPYDKGSLTLPNNEVVHVTSVLRDKLTALHITDAPVEPGTEVTVDLDWDRRIDLMQQHTGQHLLSAVFDTYKLETLSWSMGEIINYIELPEKVSDEIVAEVNAKVNKLIFEAIPIEVVTPDQHGGELDYSHIPDDYDLSQGIIRIVKIGQLDANPCCGTHLSSTSQIQSMSLLHQVSVRGGHSRLYFICGTRVYKYLSKQHELLKLVSGTHLSCQIEEVADKVALLNSNYRKALSREQNLLKELAADEASRIFTRFKNTDAKVDYVYRAENSPEFLILVQKELTTLINSDKESGTVVLFNGDYPSGTGGMVKILGPQAEVLQSELKSKIKNLKGGGKGNSFQGKIAKYEKGELETLFTYLDTFRN
;
A
#
# COMPACT_ATOMS: atom_id res chain seq x y z
N MET A 1 35.20 10.39 -43.39
CA MET A 1 34.04 10.21 -42.50
C MET A 1 34.39 10.88 -41.19
N THR A 2 33.80 12.04 -40.92
CA THR A 2 33.85 12.69 -39.62
C THR A 2 33.26 11.72 -38.60
N THR A 3 34.05 11.30 -37.62
CA THR A 3 33.55 10.52 -36.48
C THR A 3 32.61 11.42 -35.70
N VAL A 4 31.30 11.17 -35.82
CA VAL A 4 30.26 11.89 -35.09
C VAL A 4 30.34 11.44 -33.63
N SER A 5 30.57 12.38 -32.71
CA SER A 5 30.63 12.13 -31.27
C SER A 5 29.30 12.50 -30.63
N SER A 6 28.85 11.73 -29.64
CA SER A 6 27.62 12.04 -28.90
C SER A 6 27.76 13.26 -28.00
N THR A 7 26.64 13.98 -27.84
CA THR A 7 26.50 15.09 -26.90
C THR A 7 26.47 14.55 -25.48
N ILE A 8 27.24 15.18 -24.60
CA ILE A 8 27.36 14.72 -23.22
C ILE A 8 26.12 15.04 -22.38
N VAL A 9 25.85 14.19 -21.39
CA VAL A 9 24.87 14.42 -20.33
C VAL A 9 25.24 15.66 -19.53
N GLY A 10 24.30 16.59 -19.42
CA GLY A 10 24.52 17.96 -18.94
C GLY A 10 24.40 18.98 -20.08
N ALA A 11 24.46 18.54 -21.34
CA ALA A 11 24.33 19.41 -22.50
C ALA A 11 23.34 18.91 -23.56
N LEU A 12 22.59 17.83 -23.31
CA LEU A 12 21.67 17.21 -24.26
C LEU A 12 20.61 18.19 -24.76
N ALA A 13 20.02 17.95 -25.94
CA ALA A 13 18.94 18.77 -26.49
C ALA A 13 17.77 18.94 -25.51
N CYS A 14 17.38 17.88 -24.78
CA CYS A 14 16.35 17.97 -23.73
C CYS A 14 16.76 18.87 -22.54
N GLN A 15 18.05 19.02 -22.27
CA GLN A 15 18.57 19.85 -21.18
C GLN A 15 18.78 21.30 -21.61
N ARG A 16 19.03 21.55 -22.90
CA ARG A 16 19.05 22.90 -23.49
C ARG A 16 17.64 23.46 -23.69
N ASN A 17 16.69 22.61 -24.08
CA ASN A 17 15.28 22.97 -24.21
C ASN A 17 14.37 21.79 -23.84
N SER A 18 13.82 21.82 -22.63
CA SER A 18 12.95 20.77 -22.08
C SER A 18 11.61 20.59 -22.84
N PHE A 19 11.24 21.55 -23.69
CA PHE A 19 9.95 21.60 -24.39
C PHE A 19 9.99 21.06 -25.82
N LEU A 20 11.16 20.60 -26.29
CA LEU A 20 11.26 19.91 -27.59
C LEU A 20 10.47 18.60 -27.53
N LYS A 21 9.56 18.42 -28.50
CA LYS A 21 8.72 17.22 -28.64
C LYS A 21 9.19 16.29 -29.76
N THR A 22 9.83 16.87 -30.77
CA THR A 22 10.38 16.17 -31.92
C THR A 22 11.76 16.74 -32.22
N PHE A 23 12.71 15.88 -32.59
CA PHE A 23 14.09 16.29 -32.84
C PHE A 23 14.79 15.37 -33.83
N LYS A 24 15.47 15.93 -34.83
CA LYS A 24 16.27 15.16 -35.78
C LYS A 24 17.69 14.99 -35.27
N THR A 25 18.21 13.76 -35.36
CA THR A 25 19.57 13.42 -34.94
C THR A 25 20.09 12.22 -35.74
N GLN A 26 21.36 11.87 -35.55
CA GLN A 26 22.00 10.73 -36.20
C GLN A 26 22.33 9.63 -35.17
N VAL A 27 22.20 8.37 -35.58
CA VAL A 27 22.66 7.24 -34.78
C VAL A 27 24.18 7.15 -34.82
N VAL A 28 24.82 7.12 -33.65
CA VAL A 28 26.26 6.99 -33.48
C VAL A 28 26.66 5.53 -33.38
N SER A 29 25.96 4.76 -32.54
CA SER A 29 26.24 3.34 -32.32
C SER A 29 24.96 2.56 -31.99
N SER A 30 24.96 1.26 -32.28
CA SER A 30 23.84 0.35 -32.02
C SER A 30 24.38 -1.05 -31.77
N PHE A 31 24.01 -1.64 -30.63
CA PHE A 31 24.49 -2.97 -30.22
C PHE A 31 23.45 -3.69 -29.36
N GLU A 32 23.54 -5.02 -29.29
CA GLU A 32 22.63 -5.81 -28.43
C GLU A 32 22.81 -5.45 -26.95
N TYR A 33 21.70 -5.14 -26.28
CA TYR A 33 21.68 -4.78 -24.87
C TYR A 33 21.48 -6.02 -23.99
N GLN A 34 22.43 -6.27 -23.10
CA GLN A 34 22.33 -7.32 -22.08
C GLN A 34 22.03 -6.72 -20.71
N ASN A 35 20.83 -6.98 -20.19
CA ASN A 35 20.43 -6.52 -18.86
C ASN A 35 21.22 -7.26 -17.76
N LYS A 36 22.18 -6.58 -17.14
CA LYS A 36 23.05 -7.14 -16.09
C LYS A 36 22.35 -7.38 -14.74
N ASN A 37 21.13 -6.87 -14.53
CA ASN A 37 20.43 -6.89 -13.23
C ASN A 37 19.33 -7.96 -13.11
N LYS A 38 19.05 -8.75 -14.15
CA LYS A 38 18.04 -9.81 -14.07
C LYS A 38 18.67 -11.07 -13.47
N LYS A 39 18.50 -11.29 -12.14
CA LYS A 39 18.61 -12.65 -11.57
C LYS A 39 17.60 -13.52 -12.31
N VAL A 40 18.11 -14.44 -13.14
CA VAL A 40 17.30 -15.30 -14.01
C VAL A 40 16.45 -16.24 -13.16
N LYS A 41 15.18 -15.88 -12.95
CA LYS A 41 14.10 -16.82 -12.71
C LYS A 41 12.93 -16.38 -13.58
N ASP A 42 12.71 -17.17 -14.64
CA ASP A 42 11.44 -17.47 -15.32
C ASP A 42 11.60 -17.49 -16.84
N GLU A 43 11.09 -18.60 -17.40
CA GLU A 43 11.22 -19.13 -18.76
C GLU A 43 10.40 -18.35 -19.81
N ALA A 44 10.41 -17.02 -19.75
CA ALA A 44 9.90 -16.22 -20.87
C ALA A 44 10.98 -16.11 -21.98
N PRO A 45 10.60 -16.12 -23.28
CA PRO A 45 11.55 -15.86 -24.35
C PRO A 45 12.25 -14.51 -24.07
N LYS A 46 13.59 -14.52 -24.11
CA LYS A 46 14.38 -13.29 -23.96
C LYS A 46 14.07 -12.42 -25.18
N GLU A 47 13.22 -11.40 -25.01
CA GLU A 47 13.14 -10.32 -25.98
C GLU A 47 14.53 -9.70 -26.09
N ILE A 48 15.13 -9.83 -27.27
CA ILE A 48 16.39 -9.15 -27.59
C ILE A 48 16.06 -7.65 -27.64
N LYS A 49 16.84 -6.86 -26.91
CA LYS A 49 16.78 -5.40 -26.92
C LYS A 49 18.11 -4.86 -27.43
N TYR A 50 18.11 -3.62 -27.91
CA TYR A 50 19.29 -2.96 -28.44
C TYR A 50 19.55 -1.67 -27.67
N ALA A 51 20.82 -1.31 -27.50
CA ALA A 51 21.23 -0.02 -26.99
C ALA A 51 21.69 0.84 -28.17
N VAL A 52 20.99 1.96 -28.38
CA VAL A 52 21.24 2.90 -29.46
C VAL A 52 21.75 4.21 -28.87
N GLU A 53 22.92 4.63 -29.32
CA GLU A 53 23.51 5.93 -28.99
C GLU A 53 23.19 6.92 -30.10
N LEU A 54 22.70 8.10 -29.71
CA LEU A 54 22.39 9.18 -30.64
C LEU A 54 23.42 10.30 -30.50
N GLU A 55 23.66 11.03 -31.59
CA GLU A 55 24.53 12.21 -31.59
C GLU A 55 24.03 13.26 -30.58
N ASP A 56 22.72 13.44 -30.49
CA ASP A 56 22.07 14.23 -29.45
C ASP A 56 20.64 13.72 -29.26
N THR A 57 20.03 13.99 -28.11
CA THR A 57 18.71 13.43 -27.81
C THR A 57 17.82 14.39 -27.03
N ILE A 58 16.52 14.32 -27.35
CA ILE A 58 15.47 14.94 -26.56
C ILE A 58 14.87 13.97 -25.55
N LEU A 59 15.36 12.74 -25.40
CA LEU A 59 14.90 11.79 -24.38
C LEU A 59 15.89 11.81 -23.19
N PHE A 60 15.42 12.13 -21.99
CA PHE A 60 16.28 12.22 -20.81
C PHE A 60 16.65 10.81 -20.29
N PRO A 61 17.94 10.52 -20.05
CA PRO A 61 18.47 9.19 -19.67
C PRO A 61 18.30 8.79 -18.20
N GLU A 62 17.51 9.51 -17.41
CA GLU A 62 17.45 9.47 -15.93
C GLU A 62 18.59 10.24 -15.23
N GLY A 63 18.30 10.78 -14.05
CA GLY A 63 19.27 11.55 -13.26
C GLY A 63 18.63 12.51 -12.26
N GLY A 64 19.33 12.79 -11.15
CA GLY A 64 18.88 13.75 -10.13
C GLY A 64 17.57 13.36 -9.42
N GLY A 65 17.21 12.08 -9.43
CA GLY A 65 15.92 11.59 -8.93
C GLY A 65 14.77 11.61 -9.96
N GLN A 66 14.99 12.19 -11.14
CA GLN A 66 14.03 12.15 -12.25
C GLN A 66 14.18 10.85 -13.07
N PRO A 67 13.09 10.08 -13.27
CA PRO A 67 13.07 8.93 -14.18
C PRO A 67 13.34 9.30 -15.64
N TYR A 68 13.74 8.30 -16.44
CA TYR A 68 13.92 8.46 -17.88
C TYR A 68 12.63 8.80 -18.63
N ASP A 69 12.80 9.43 -19.79
CA ASP A 69 11.72 9.61 -20.76
C ASP A 69 11.49 8.38 -21.64
N LYS A 70 10.32 8.37 -22.28
CA LYS A 70 9.95 7.39 -23.28
C LYS A 70 9.67 8.09 -24.61
N GLY A 71 9.72 7.33 -25.70
CA GLY A 71 9.50 7.87 -27.02
C GLY A 71 9.71 6.84 -28.12
N SER A 72 9.97 7.34 -29.31
CA SER A 72 10.26 6.52 -30.49
C SER A 72 11.26 7.19 -31.41
N LEU A 73 11.88 6.39 -32.27
CA LEU A 73 12.74 6.82 -33.37
C LEU A 73 12.04 6.50 -34.68
N THR A 74 11.75 7.54 -35.47
CA THR A 74 11.19 7.41 -36.82
C THR A 74 12.34 7.45 -37.83
N LEU A 75 12.54 6.36 -38.56
CA LEU A 75 13.57 6.19 -39.58
C LEU A 75 13.17 6.84 -40.91
N PRO A 76 14.10 7.04 -41.87
CA PRO A 76 13.80 7.65 -43.18
C PRO A 76 12.78 6.86 -44.03
N ASN A 77 12.65 5.56 -43.77
CA ASN A 77 11.65 4.68 -44.40
C ASN A 77 10.26 4.74 -43.72
N ASN A 78 10.06 5.63 -42.74
CA ASN A 78 8.89 5.74 -41.86
C ASN A 78 8.66 4.54 -40.93
N GLU A 79 9.65 3.68 -40.75
CA GLU A 79 9.63 2.67 -39.70
C GLU A 79 9.81 3.34 -38.33
N VAL A 80 9.06 2.87 -37.34
CA VAL A 80 9.07 3.40 -35.97
C VAL A 80 9.67 2.35 -35.04
N VAL A 81 10.76 2.73 -34.39
CA VAL A 81 11.43 1.91 -33.37
C VAL A 81 11.11 2.49 -32.00
N HIS A 82 10.63 1.67 -31.06
CA HIS A 82 10.18 2.17 -29.76
C HIS A 82 11.33 2.23 -28.76
N VAL A 83 11.44 3.35 -28.04
CA VAL A 83 12.41 3.53 -26.96
C VAL A 83 11.72 3.21 -25.63
N THR A 84 12.12 2.08 -25.02
CA THR A 84 11.50 1.55 -23.80
C THR A 84 12.04 2.17 -22.52
N SER A 85 13.33 2.50 -22.52
CA SER A 85 14.01 3.26 -21.47
C SER A 85 15.21 3.96 -22.07
N VAL A 86 15.69 5.01 -21.40
CA VAL A 86 16.97 5.63 -21.71
C VAL A 86 17.83 5.55 -20.46
N LEU A 87 19.07 5.09 -20.59
CA LEU A 87 19.99 4.87 -19.49
C LEU A 87 21.15 5.83 -19.59
N ARG A 88 21.61 6.32 -18.44
CA ARG A 88 22.86 7.08 -18.34
C ARG A 88 24.03 6.12 -18.22
N ASP A 89 24.94 6.14 -19.19
CA ASP A 89 26.26 5.50 -19.09
C ASP A 89 27.34 6.58 -19.05
N LYS A 90 27.79 6.93 -17.84
CA LYS A 90 28.68 8.07 -17.58
C LYS A 90 28.11 9.38 -18.14
N LEU A 91 28.71 9.90 -19.21
CA LEU A 91 28.30 11.13 -19.90
C LEU A 91 27.48 10.85 -21.16
N THR A 92 27.09 9.60 -21.44
CA THR A 92 26.36 9.21 -22.65
C THR A 92 24.94 8.77 -22.32
N ALA A 93 24.00 9.05 -23.23
CA ALA A 93 22.62 8.58 -23.17
C ALA A 93 22.42 7.36 -24.09
N LEU A 94 22.07 6.21 -23.52
CA LEU A 94 21.82 4.96 -24.24
C LEU A 94 20.32 4.68 -24.31
N HIS A 95 19.78 4.57 -25.53
CA HIS A 95 18.36 4.35 -25.78
C HIS A 95 18.09 2.86 -25.95
N ILE A 96 17.30 2.28 -25.05
CA ILE A 96 16.96 0.86 -25.09
C ILE A 96 15.75 0.65 -26.00
N THR A 97 15.98 -0.01 -27.11
CA THR A 97 15.04 -0.17 -28.23
C THR A 97 14.69 -1.63 -28.46
N ASP A 98 13.55 -1.86 -29.12
CA ASP A 98 13.07 -3.18 -29.53
C ASP A 98 13.66 -3.69 -30.86
N ALA A 99 14.23 -2.81 -31.66
CA ALA A 99 14.92 -3.12 -32.90
C ALA A 99 16.25 -2.34 -33.00
N PRO A 100 17.27 -2.89 -33.68
CA PRO A 100 18.51 -2.16 -33.91
C PRO A 100 18.27 -1.04 -34.93
N VAL A 101 19.06 0.03 -34.82
CA VAL A 101 19.11 1.07 -35.87
C VAL A 101 20.54 1.18 -36.39
N GLU A 102 20.73 1.18 -37.71
CA GLU A 102 22.06 1.21 -38.32
C GLU A 102 22.81 2.50 -37.97
N PRO A 103 24.07 2.43 -37.51
CA PRO A 103 24.92 3.62 -37.31
C PRO A 103 25.00 4.49 -38.56
N GLY A 104 24.95 5.81 -38.37
CA GLY A 104 24.91 6.80 -39.44
C GLY A 104 23.51 7.11 -39.98
N THR A 105 22.46 6.40 -39.53
CA THR A 105 21.07 6.69 -39.94
C THR A 105 20.58 8.00 -39.30
N GLU A 106 20.02 8.91 -40.10
CA GLU A 106 19.26 10.06 -39.59
C GLU A 106 17.89 9.59 -39.11
N VAL A 107 17.56 9.88 -37.85
CA VAL A 107 16.28 9.53 -37.23
C VAL A 107 15.59 10.77 -36.68
N THR A 108 14.27 10.74 -36.66
CA THR A 108 13.45 11.72 -35.95
C THR A 108 13.02 11.12 -34.62
N VAL A 109 13.45 11.72 -33.51
CA VAL A 109 13.08 11.33 -32.16
C VAL A 109 11.76 12.00 -31.79
N ASP A 110 10.78 11.21 -31.38
CA ASP A 110 9.48 11.68 -30.88
C ASP A 110 9.33 11.34 -29.40
N LEU A 111 9.00 12.34 -28.59
CA LEU A 111 8.90 12.23 -27.14
C LEU A 111 7.47 11.89 -26.70
N ASP A 112 7.34 11.01 -25.71
CA ASP A 112 6.11 10.89 -24.90
C ASP A 112 5.93 12.16 -24.05
N TRP A 113 5.21 13.13 -24.61
CA TRP A 113 5.04 14.44 -24.03
C TRP A 113 4.26 14.41 -22.71
N ASP A 114 3.25 13.55 -22.60
CA ASP A 114 2.42 13.44 -21.39
C ASP A 114 3.25 12.92 -20.22
N ARG A 115 4.15 11.98 -20.47
CA ARG A 115 5.15 11.56 -19.48
C ARG A 115 6.10 12.70 -19.16
N ARG A 116 6.71 13.36 -20.15
CA ARG A 116 7.68 14.44 -19.91
C ARG A 116 7.09 15.54 -19.03
N ILE A 117 5.91 16.05 -19.38
CA ILE A 117 5.30 17.17 -18.66
C ILE A 117 4.98 16.77 -17.22
N ASP A 118 4.52 15.54 -16.97
CA ASP A 118 4.30 15.01 -15.63
C ASP A 118 5.61 14.99 -14.81
N LEU A 119 6.70 14.45 -15.37
CA LEU A 119 7.99 14.39 -14.69
C LEU A 119 8.55 15.79 -14.39
N MET A 120 8.45 16.73 -15.35
CA MET A 120 8.87 18.13 -15.14
C MET A 120 8.05 18.83 -14.06
N GLN A 121 6.73 18.57 -13.98
CA GLN A 121 5.86 19.08 -12.93
C GLN A 121 6.28 18.56 -11.55
N GLN A 122 6.58 17.27 -11.43
CA GLN A 122 7.01 16.70 -10.16
C GLN A 122 8.38 17.23 -9.74
N HIS A 123 9.34 17.30 -10.67
CA HIS A 123 10.69 17.73 -10.38
C HIS A 123 10.74 19.21 -10.01
N THR A 124 10.15 20.07 -10.83
CA THR A 124 10.07 21.51 -10.53
C THR A 124 9.29 21.76 -9.24
N GLY A 125 8.20 21.01 -9.02
CA GLY A 125 7.44 21.05 -7.77
C GLY A 125 8.29 20.71 -6.55
N GLN A 126 9.16 19.71 -6.64
CA GLN A 126 10.08 19.39 -5.56
C GLN A 126 11.02 20.56 -5.23
N HIS A 127 11.66 21.17 -6.23
CA HIS A 127 12.56 22.32 -6.01
C HIS A 127 11.82 23.47 -5.32
N LEU A 128 10.62 23.80 -5.80
CA LEU A 128 9.79 24.84 -5.18
C LEU A 128 9.40 24.49 -3.74
N LEU A 129 9.09 23.22 -3.47
CA LEU A 129 8.74 22.75 -2.12
C LEU A 129 9.93 22.85 -1.16
N SER A 130 11.11 22.40 -1.60
CA SER A 130 12.35 22.46 -0.81
C SER A 130 12.72 23.91 -0.51
N ALA A 131 12.69 24.80 -1.50
CA ALA A 131 12.97 26.22 -1.31
C ALA A 131 12.03 26.88 -0.28
N VAL A 132 10.76 26.46 -0.23
CA VAL A 132 9.84 26.93 0.80
C VAL A 132 10.21 26.37 2.18
N PHE A 133 10.55 25.09 2.29
CA PHE A 133 10.96 24.49 3.57
C PHE A 133 12.28 25.04 4.11
N ASP A 134 13.20 25.46 3.25
CA ASP A 134 14.45 26.10 3.65
C ASP A 134 14.18 27.41 4.43
N THR A 135 13.08 28.12 4.12
CA THR A 135 12.65 29.30 4.90
C THR A 135 12.23 28.97 6.34
N TYR A 136 11.96 27.69 6.64
CA TYR A 136 11.68 27.16 7.97
C TYR A 136 12.88 26.45 8.58
N LYS A 137 14.07 26.50 7.95
CA LYS A 137 15.29 25.78 8.35
C LYS A 137 15.12 24.26 8.38
N LEU A 138 14.26 23.74 7.50
CA LEU A 138 14.00 22.32 7.33
C LEU A 138 14.54 21.88 5.98
N GLU A 139 15.85 21.60 5.93
CA GLU A 139 16.50 21.20 4.69
C GLU A 139 15.93 19.88 4.14
N THR A 140 15.94 19.74 2.82
CA THR A 140 15.58 18.48 2.16
C THR A 140 16.77 17.54 2.14
N LEU A 141 16.72 16.47 2.95
CA LEU A 141 17.80 15.49 3.06
C LEU A 141 17.87 14.55 1.85
N SER A 142 16.72 14.20 1.31
CA SER A 142 16.60 13.40 0.08
C SER A 142 15.19 13.52 -0.48
N TRP A 143 14.98 13.03 -1.70
CA TRP A 143 13.66 12.96 -2.30
C TRP A 143 13.52 11.73 -3.20
N SER A 144 12.28 11.40 -3.55
CA SER A 144 11.99 10.36 -4.51
C SER A 144 10.78 10.72 -5.35
N MET A 145 10.89 10.54 -6.66
CA MET A 145 9.79 10.63 -7.59
C MET A 145 9.18 9.25 -7.81
N GLY A 146 8.05 8.98 -7.17
CA GLY A 146 7.28 7.76 -7.42
C GLY A 146 6.46 7.85 -8.71
N GLU A 147 5.81 6.75 -9.09
CA GLU A 147 4.91 6.71 -10.25
C GLU A 147 3.68 7.61 -10.07
N ILE A 148 3.14 7.69 -8.86
CA ILE A 148 2.00 8.53 -8.52
C ILE A 148 2.38 9.55 -7.44
N ILE A 149 2.94 9.08 -6.32
CA ILE A 149 3.21 9.92 -5.16
C ILE A 149 4.71 10.09 -4.98
N ASN A 150 5.15 11.32 -4.72
CA ASN A 150 6.54 11.65 -4.43
C ASN A 150 6.72 11.83 -2.91
N TYR A 151 7.96 11.87 -2.44
CA TYR A 151 8.25 12.35 -1.09
C TYR A 151 9.55 13.18 -1.05
N ILE A 152 9.62 14.09 -0.09
CA ILE A 152 10.87 14.65 0.43
C ILE A 152 11.11 14.09 1.83
N GLU A 153 12.37 13.89 2.20
CA GLU A 153 12.79 13.55 3.55
C GLU A 153 13.30 14.81 4.26
N LEU A 154 12.70 15.09 5.42
CA LEU A 154 12.99 16.23 6.29
C LEU A 154 13.68 15.75 7.56
N PRO A 155 14.50 16.59 8.22
CA PRO A 155 15.24 16.20 9.43
C PRO A 155 14.35 15.82 10.61
N GLU A 156 13.12 16.32 10.64
CA GLU A 156 12.15 16.01 11.69
C GLU A 156 10.70 16.00 11.16
N LYS A 157 9.79 15.50 12.00
CA LYS A 157 8.36 15.53 11.72
C LYS A 157 7.82 16.95 11.90
N VAL A 158 7.13 17.44 10.88
CA VAL A 158 6.55 18.79 10.85
C VAL A 158 5.13 18.75 11.42
N SER A 159 4.66 19.84 12.05
CA SER A 159 3.27 19.89 12.55
C SER A 159 2.26 20.02 11.40
N ASP A 160 1.03 19.60 11.62
CA ASP A 160 -0.01 19.67 10.57
C ASP A 160 -0.33 21.13 10.19
N GLU A 161 -0.16 22.07 11.12
CA GLU A 161 -0.29 23.51 10.87
C GLU A 161 0.79 24.03 9.91
N ILE A 162 2.05 23.66 10.12
CA ILE A 162 3.15 24.05 9.23
C ILE A 162 2.97 23.39 7.86
N VAL A 163 2.55 22.12 7.80
CA VAL A 163 2.24 21.46 6.53
C VAL A 163 1.16 22.22 5.76
N ALA A 164 0.09 22.66 6.43
CA ALA A 164 -0.97 23.44 5.80
C ALA A 164 -0.46 24.82 5.32
N GLU A 165 0.36 25.50 6.12
CA GLU A 165 0.98 26.78 5.76
C GLU A 165 1.88 26.66 4.53
N VAL A 166 2.77 25.66 4.51
CA VAL A 166 3.67 25.38 3.38
C VAL A 166 2.87 25.05 2.13
N ASN A 167 1.85 24.19 2.24
CA ASN A 167 0.98 23.85 1.10
C ASN A 167 0.32 25.09 0.49
N ALA A 168 -0.20 26.01 1.32
CA ALA A 168 -0.77 27.26 0.85
C ALA A 168 0.27 28.19 0.22
N LYS A 169 1.45 28.32 0.86
CA LYS A 169 2.56 29.15 0.37
C LYS A 169 3.09 28.68 -0.99
N VAL A 170 3.30 27.38 -1.17
CA VAL A 170 3.75 26.81 -2.45
C VAL A 170 2.72 27.09 -3.55
N ASN A 171 1.43 26.85 -3.31
CA ASN A 171 0.41 27.12 -4.32
C ASN A 171 0.26 28.62 -4.64
N LYS A 172 0.53 29.51 -3.68
CA LYS A 172 0.64 30.95 -3.95
C LYS A 172 1.81 31.27 -4.89
N LEU A 173 2.99 30.69 -4.66
CA LEU A 173 4.16 30.87 -5.54
C LEU A 173 3.96 30.27 -6.94
N ILE A 174 3.18 29.20 -7.05
CA ILE A 174 2.70 28.66 -8.34
C ILE A 174 1.85 29.71 -9.06
N PHE A 175 0.89 30.31 -8.36
CA PHE A 175 0.01 31.34 -8.92
C PHE A 175 0.76 32.60 -9.36
N GLU A 176 1.85 32.97 -8.68
CA GLU A 176 2.70 34.11 -9.02
C GLU A 176 3.50 33.94 -10.34
N ALA A 177 3.48 32.74 -10.94
CA ALA A 177 4.08 32.46 -12.24
C ALA A 177 5.58 32.82 -12.36
N ILE A 178 6.33 32.60 -11.28
CA ILE A 178 7.75 32.93 -11.17
C ILE A 178 8.55 32.24 -12.29
N PRO A 179 9.41 32.99 -13.03
CA PRO A 179 10.25 32.43 -14.08
C PRO A 179 11.24 31.38 -13.57
N ILE A 180 11.47 30.37 -14.39
CA ILE A 180 12.46 29.32 -14.14
C ILE A 180 13.50 29.37 -15.24
N GLU A 181 14.77 29.49 -14.83
CA GLU A 181 15.91 29.64 -15.72
C GLU A 181 16.93 28.55 -15.48
N VAL A 182 17.63 28.16 -16.54
CA VAL A 182 18.77 27.25 -16.47
C VAL A 182 20.01 28.03 -16.87
N VAL A 183 20.97 28.11 -15.95
CA VAL A 183 22.22 28.87 -16.14
C VAL A 183 23.44 27.98 -15.85
N THR A 184 24.61 28.40 -16.33
CA THR A 184 25.89 27.78 -15.96
C THR A 184 26.46 28.40 -14.68
N PRO A 185 27.42 27.75 -13.99
CA PRO A 185 28.10 28.33 -12.82
C PRO A 185 28.68 29.73 -13.07
N ASP A 186 29.31 29.92 -14.23
CA ASP A 186 29.89 31.21 -14.63
C ASP A 186 28.83 32.32 -14.75
N GLN A 187 27.62 31.96 -15.19
CA GLN A 187 26.48 32.89 -15.30
C GLN A 187 25.78 33.13 -13.95
N HIS A 188 25.90 32.20 -13.00
CA HIS A 188 25.29 32.32 -11.68
C HIS A 188 26.03 33.32 -10.78
N GLY A 189 27.37 33.26 -10.75
CA GLY A 189 28.21 34.24 -10.04
C GLY A 189 28.15 34.21 -8.51
N GLY A 190 27.54 33.19 -7.90
CA GLY A 190 27.41 32.98 -6.44
C GLY A 190 28.04 31.67 -5.96
N GLU A 191 28.13 31.49 -4.63
CA GLU A 191 28.54 30.22 -4.02
C GLU A 191 27.49 29.14 -4.29
N LEU A 192 27.94 27.94 -4.66
CA LEU A 192 27.09 26.82 -5.02
C LEU A 192 27.43 25.62 -4.13
N ASP A 193 26.38 24.97 -3.63
CA ASP A 193 26.55 23.69 -2.95
C ASP A 193 26.56 22.55 -3.97
N TYR A 194 27.70 21.86 -4.06
CA TYR A 194 27.91 20.71 -4.93
C TYR A 194 27.71 19.36 -4.21
N SER A 195 27.34 19.37 -2.92
CA SER A 195 27.22 18.18 -2.06
C SER A 195 26.24 17.12 -2.60
N HIS A 196 25.27 17.54 -3.42
CA HIS A 196 24.24 16.69 -4.00
C HIS A 196 24.56 16.18 -5.42
N ILE A 197 25.73 16.48 -5.97
CA ILE A 197 26.17 15.92 -7.26
C ILE A 197 26.65 14.47 -7.05
N PRO A 198 26.21 13.50 -7.88
CA PRO A 198 26.68 12.13 -7.79
C PRO A 198 28.20 11.99 -7.95
N ASP A 199 28.82 11.14 -7.12
CA ASP A 199 30.28 10.88 -7.16
C ASP A 199 30.77 10.34 -8.52
N ASP A 200 29.90 9.70 -9.30
CA ASP A 200 30.20 9.16 -10.62
C ASP A 200 30.10 10.20 -11.76
N TYR A 201 29.71 11.43 -11.43
CA TYR A 201 29.67 12.54 -12.39
C TYR A 201 31.06 13.17 -12.55
N ASP A 202 31.63 13.07 -13.73
CA ASP A 202 32.92 13.68 -14.03
C ASP A 202 32.79 15.20 -14.13
N LEU A 203 33.06 15.91 -13.03
CA LEU A 203 33.05 17.37 -12.97
C LEU A 203 34.11 18.04 -13.85
N SER A 204 35.15 17.31 -14.29
CA SER A 204 36.20 17.86 -15.14
C SER A 204 35.82 17.90 -16.62
N GLN A 205 34.88 17.05 -17.03
CA GLN A 205 34.40 16.93 -18.43
C GLN A 205 32.90 17.23 -18.59
N GLY A 206 32.13 17.14 -17.51
CA GLY A 206 30.68 17.36 -17.47
C GLY A 206 30.29 18.84 -17.40
N ILE A 207 29.06 19.14 -17.79
CA ILE A 207 28.49 20.49 -17.71
C ILE A 207 27.54 20.58 -16.52
N ILE A 208 27.92 21.42 -15.55
CA ILE A 208 27.07 21.75 -14.42
C ILE A 208 25.99 22.72 -14.89
N ARG A 209 24.74 22.40 -14.58
CA ARG A 209 23.56 23.24 -14.82
C ARG A 209 22.96 23.64 -13.48
N ILE A 210 22.57 24.91 -13.36
CA ILE A 210 21.91 25.45 -12.19
C ILE A 210 20.51 25.84 -12.60
N VAL A 211 19.53 25.30 -11.90
CA VAL A 211 18.12 25.63 -12.09
C VAL A 211 17.77 26.70 -11.08
N LYS A 212 17.29 27.84 -11.56
CA LYS A 212 16.89 28.98 -10.75
C LYS A 212 15.38 29.15 -10.78
N ILE A 213 14.77 29.30 -9.62
CA ILE A 213 13.36 29.67 -9.48
C ILE A 213 13.32 31.11 -8.97
N GLY A 214 13.31 32.07 -9.90
CA GLY A 214 13.41 33.49 -9.57
C GLY A 214 14.59 33.78 -8.62
N GLN A 215 14.27 34.33 -7.44
CA GLN A 215 15.21 34.57 -6.34
C GLN A 215 14.99 33.63 -5.15
N LEU A 216 14.09 32.64 -5.29
CA LEU A 216 13.75 31.72 -4.22
C LEU A 216 14.78 30.61 -4.07
N ASP A 217 15.30 30.14 -5.21
CA ASP A 217 16.11 28.94 -5.27
C ASP A 217 17.11 28.96 -6.42
N ALA A 218 18.26 28.35 -6.21
CA ALA A 218 19.30 28.15 -7.22
C ALA A 218 20.11 26.88 -6.90
N ASN A 219 19.74 25.75 -7.51
CA ASN A 219 20.36 24.45 -7.21
C ASN A 219 21.00 23.81 -8.45
N PRO A 220 22.17 23.16 -8.30
CA PRO A 220 22.72 22.30 -9.34
C PRO A 220 21.75 21.15 -9.65
N CYS A 221 21.28 21.07 -10.89
CA CYS A 221 20.37 20.00 -11.30
C CYS A 221 20.50 19.67 -12.79
N CYS A 222 20.63 18.37 -13.09
CA CYS A 222 20.73 17.86 -14.46
C CYS A 222 19.36 17.53 -15.09
N GLY A 223 18.27 17.61 -14.33
CA GLY A 223 16.92 17.28 -14.79
C GLY A 223 16.33 18.25 -15.80
N THR A 224 15.14 17.90 -16.29
CA THR A 224 14.31 18.76 -17.14
C THR A 224 13.31 19.52 -16.27
N HIS A 225 13.21 20.83 -16.50
CA HIS A 225 12.34 21.71 -15.71
C HIS A 225 11.35 22.48 -16.59
N LEU A 226 10.30 22.94 -15.93
CA LEU A 226 9.33 23.90 -16.44
C LEU A 226 9.98 25.28 -16.65
N SER A 227 9.32 26.18 -17.39
CA SER A 227 9.80 27.55 -17.59
C SER A 227 9.15 28.58 -16.66
N SER A 228 8.07 28.20 -15.96
CA SER A 228 7.41 29.01 -14.94
C SER A 228 6.76 28.13 -13.88
N THR A 229 6.73 28.58 -12.63
CA THR A 229 6.04 27.87 -11.54
C THR A 229 4.56 27.66 -11.82
N SER A 230 3.91 28.52 -12.62
CA SER A 230 2.51 28.37 -13.02
C SER A 230 2.23 27.06 -13.78
N GLN A 231 3.22 26.52 -14.48
CA GLN A 231 3.08 25.26 -15.23
C GLN A 231 3.06 24.02 -14.32
N ILE A 232 3.41 24.17 -13.04
CA ILE A 232 3.18 23.16 -12.00
C ILE A 232 1.66 22.95 -11.81
N GLN A 233 0.85 23.98 -12.10
CA GLN A 233 -0.61 24.04 -11.94
C GLN A 233 -1.08 24.01 -10.49
N SER A 234 -0.74 22.97 -9.74
CA SER A 234 -1.07 22.83 -8.33
C SER A 234 -0.14 21.85 -7.65
N MET A 235 -0.02 21.97 -6.34
CA MET A 235 0.63 20.98 -5.48
C MET A 235 -0.32 20.58 -4.35
N SER A 236 -0.30 19.30 -3.98
CA SER A 236 -0.93 18.83 -2.75
C SER A 236 0.10 18.11 -1.91
N LEU A 237 0.28 18.60 -0.67
CA LEU A 237 0.90 17.82 0.39
C LEU A 237 -0.11 16.79 0.91
N LEU A 238 0.37 15.58 1.21
CA LEU A 238 -0.46 14.45 1.61
C LEU A 238 -0.17 14.11 3.08
N HIS A 239 0.18 12.86 3.36
CA HIS A 239 0.55 12.39 4.68
C HIS A 239 2.06 12.47 4.88
N GLN A 240 2.50 12.30 6.12
CA GLN A 240 3.91 12.16 6.47
C GLN A 240 4.15 10.91 7.31
N VAL A 241 5.32 10.31 7.17
CA VAL A 241 5.71 9.08 7.87
C VAL A 241 7.09 9.25 8.48
N SER A 242 7.22 9.02 9.79
CA SER A 242 8.50 9.01 10.48
C SER A 242 9.36 7.85 10.01
N VAL A 243 10.66 8.10 9.79
CA VAL A 243 11.65 7.09 9.40
C VAL A 243 12.76 6.99 10.44
N ARG A 244 13.71 6.05 10.25
CA ARG A 244 14.81 5.84 11.19
C ARG A 244 15.67 7.11 11.28
N GLY A 245 16.16 7.42 12.47
CA GLY A 245 17.00 8.61 12.71
C GLY A 245 16.23 9.87 13.12
N GLY A 246 14.90 9.80 13.28
CA GLY A 246 14.08 10.96 13.66
C GLY A 246 13.55 11.77 12.47
N HIS A 247 14.01 11.46 11.26
CA HIS A 247 13.57 12.11 10.03
C HIS A 247 12.11 11.79 9.70
N SER A 248 11.52 12.59 8.81
CA SER A 248 10.15 12.42 8.34
C SER A 248 10.07 12.47 6.82
N ARG A 249 9.34 11.54 6.20
CA ARG A 249 9.01 11.59 4.79
C ARG A 249 7.67 12.27 4.61
N LEU A 250 7.68 13.44 3.97
CA LEU A 250 6.47 14.18 3.61
C LEU A 250 6.12 13.88 2.16
N TYR A 251 4.94 13.31 1.95
CA TYR A 251 4.48 12.90 0.62
C TYR A 251 3.75 14.05 -0.08
N PHE A 252 3.98 14.18 -1.39
CA PHE A 252 3.36 15.22 -2.20
C PHE A 252 3.12 14.77 -3.65
N ILE A 253 2.26 15.51 -4.34
CA ILE A 253 1.94 15.35 -5.76
C ILE A 253 1.79 16.73 -6.43
N CYS A 254 2.15 16.83 -7.70
CA CYS A 254 2.06 18.06 -8.49
C CYS A 254 1.28 17.86 -9.79
N GLY A 255 0.72 18.96 -10.32
CA GLY A 255 0.17 19.05 -11.66
C GLY A 255 -0.92 18.03 -11.96
N THR A 256 -0.80 17.33 -13.08
CA THR A 256 -1.84 16.40 -13.54
C THR A 256 -2.13 15.27 -12.53
N ARG A 257 -1.16 14.92 -11.67
CA ARG A 257 -1.36 13.93 -10.61
C ARG A 257 -2.34 14.39 -9.54
N VAL A 258 -2.40 15.70 -9.25
CA VAL A 258 -3.36 16.27 -8.28
C VAL A 258 -4.79 16.07 -8.77
N TYR A 259 -5.08 16.43 -10.02
CA TYR A 259 -6.40 16.23 -10.63
C TYR A 259 -6.80 14.75 -10.67
N LYS A 260 -5.90 13.85 -11.09
CA LYS A 260 -6.16 12.40 -11.14
C LYS A 260 -6.42 11.85 -9.75
N TYR A 261 -5.64 12.28 -8.76
CA TYR A 261 -5.80 11.88 -7.37
C TYR A 261 -7.15 12.34 -6.82
N LEU A 262 -7.49 13.64 -6.98
CA LEU A 262 -8.77 14.20 -6.53
C LEU A 262 -9.96 13.49 -7.15
N SER A 263 -9.92 13.21 -8.45
CA SER A 263 -10.99 12.50 -9.16
C SER A 263 -11.21 11.10 -8.57
N LYS A 264 -10.12 10.37 -8.33
CA LYS A 264 -10.17 9.04 -7.70
C LYS A 264 -10.70 9.09 -6.26
N GLN A 265 -10.30 10.09 -5.46
CA GLN A 265 -10.83 10.26 -4.11
C GLN A 265 -12.32 10.60 -4.13
N HIS A 266 -12.75 11.45 -5.06
CA HIS A 266 -14.16 11.80 -5.22
C HIS A 266 -15.01 10.59 -5.60
N GLU A 267 -14.56 9.76 -6.54
CA GLU A 267 -15.25 8.50 -6.91
C GLU A 267 -15.37 7.56 -5.71
N LEU A 268 -14.31 7.40 -4.92
CA LEU A 268 -14.33 6.58 -3.71
C LEU A 268 -15.32 7.12 -2.68
N LEU A 269 -15.32 8.42 -2.41
CA LEU A 269 -16.27 9.06 -1.49
C LEU A 269 -17.70 8.94 -1.98
N LYS A 270 -17.94 9.06 -3.28
CA LYS A 270 -19.26 8.87 -3.90
C LYS A 270 -19.76 7.43 -3.76
N LEU A 271 -18.88 6.45 -3.94
CA LEU A 271 -19.20 5.03 -3.71
C LEU A 271 -19.59 4.78 -2.24
N VAL A 272 -18.79 5.28 -1.30
CA VAL A 272 -19.06 5.09 0.14
C VAL A 272 -20.33 5.79 0.57
N SER A 273 -20.50 7.07 0.22
CA SER A 273 -21.67 7.87 0.58
C SER A 273 -22.95 7.32 -0.04
N GLY A 274 -22.96 6.99 -1.34
CA GLY A 274 -24.14 6.51 -2.05
C GLY A 274 -24.50 5.05 -1.75
N THR A 275 -23.53 4.15 -1.91
CA THR A 275 -23.79 2.69 -1.90
C THR A 275 -23.71 2.08 -0.51
N HIS A 276 -22.75 2.50 0.32
CA HIS A 276 -22.50 1.85 1.61
C HIS A 276 -23.22 2.51 2.79
N LEU A 277 -23.40 3.83 2.75
CA LEU A 277 -23.97 4.60 3.88
C LEU A 277 -25.30 5.28 3.55
N SER A 278 -25.60 5.47 2.27
CA SER A 278 -26.78 6.21 1.78
C SER A 278 -26.94 7.58 2.45
N CYS A 279 -25.94 8.43 2.27
CA CYS A 279 -25.82 9.76 2.89
C CYS A 279 -25.13 10.77 1.96
N GLN A 280 -25.11 12.05 2.34
CA GLN A 280 -24.27 13.05 1.66
C GLN A 280 -22.79 12.86 2.02
N ILE A 281 -21.87 13.35 1.19
CA ILE A 281 -20.43 13.17 1.39
C ILE A 281 -19.97 13.78 2.73
N GLU A 282 -20.55 14.92 3.11
CA GLU A 282 -20.27 15.65 4.34
C GLU A 282 -20.69 14.85 5.59
N GLU A 283 -21.66 13.94 5.46
CA GLU A 283 -22.20 13.14 6.56
C GLU A 283 -21.45 11.81 6.74
N VAL A 284 -20.52 11.46 5.84
CA VAL A 284 -19.85 10.14 5.84
C VAL A 284 -19.19 9.85 7.19
N ALA A 285 -18.48 10.81 7.78
CA ALA A 285 -17.81 10.64 9.06
C ALA A 285 -18.81 10.33 10.19
N ASP A 286 -19.90 11.09 10.27
CA ASP A 286 -20.94 10.92 11.28
C ASP A 286 -21.69 9.60 11.12
N LYS A 287 -21.98 9.20 9.88
CA LYS A 287 -22.62 7.90 9.59
C LYS A 287 -21.72 6.73 9.95
N VAL A 288 -20.41 6.82 9.72
CA VAL A 288 -19.45 5.79 10.16
C VAL A 288 -19.38 5.72 11.69
N ALA A 289 -19.36 6.86 12.38
CA ALA A 289 -19.39 6.90 13.84
C ALA A 289 -20.68 6.28 14.41
N LEU A 290 -21.82 6.60 13.80
CA LEU A 290 -23.12 6.02 14.16
C LEU A 290 -23.16 4.51 13.91
N LEU A 291 -22.66 4.04 12.77
CA LEU A 291 -22.58 2.62 12.43
C LEU A 291 -21.74 1.86 13.47
N ASN A 292 -20.56 2.38 13.84
CA ASN A 292 -19.71 1.79 14.88
C ASN A 292 -20.40 1.76 16.26
N SER A 293 -21.13 2.82 16.61
CA SER A 293 -21.92 2.88 17.84
C SER A 293 -23.03 1.83 17.86
N ASN A 294 -23.77 1.71 16.76
CA ASN A 294 -24.84 0.72 16.60
C ASN A 294 -24.31 -0.71 16.63
N TYR A 295 -23.17 -0.97 15.99
CA TYR A 295 -22.49 -2.26 16.04
C TYR A 295 -22.16 -2.67 17.48
N ARG A 296 -21.56 -1.77 18.27
CA ARG A 296 -21.25 -2.04 19.69
C ARG A 296 -22.51 -2.29 20.52
N LYS A 297 -23.59 -1.53 20.29
CA LYS A 297 -24.88 -1.74 20.97
C LYS A 297 -25.51 -3.08 20.61
N ALA A 298 -25.47 -3.46 19.33
CA ALA A 298 -25.98 -4.75 18.85
C ALA A 298 -25.22 -5.91 19.50
N LEU A 299 -23.88 -5.86 19.53
CA LEU A 299 -23.04 -6.87 20.18
C LEU A 299 -23.34 -6.99 21.68
N SER A 300 -23.51 -5.86 22.37
CA SER A 300 -23.89 -5.88 23.80
C SER A 300 -25.28 -6.48 24.03
N ARG A 301 -26.24 -6.17 23.15
CA ARG A 301 -27.59 -6.76 23.21
C ARG A 301 -27.55 -8.26 22.97
N GLU A 302 -26.80 -8.71 21.97
CA GLU A 302 -26.60 -10.13 21.68
C GLU A 302 -26.01 -10.86 22.89
N GLN A 303 -24.96 -10.31 23.51
CA GLN A 303 -24.36 -10.90 24.71
C GLN A 303 -25.35 -10.98 25.89
N ASN A 304 -26.21 -9.98 26.07
CA ASN A 304 -27.22 -10.00 27.14
C ASN A 304 -28.31 -11.05 26.86
N LEU A 305 -28.80 -11.14 25.61
CA LEU A 305 -29.76 -12.17 25.21
C LEU A 305 -29.17 -13.58 25.33
N LEU A 306 -27.90 -13.77 24.98
CA LEU A 306 -27.20 -15.05 25.17
C LEU A 306 -27.12 -15.43 26.66
N LYS A 307 -26.89 -14.47 27.57
CA LYS A 307 -26.91 -14.72 29.02
C LYS A 307 -28.30 -15.08 29.53
N GLU A 308 -29.34 -14.36 29.10
CA GLU A 308 -30.73 -14.66 29.49
C GLU A 308 -31.16 -16.05 29.02
N LEU A 309 -30.87 -16.39 27.76
CA LEU A 309 -31.15 -17.72 27.21
C LEU A 309 -30.36 -18.82 27.94
N ALA A 310 -29.10 -18.55 28.29
CA ALA A 310 -28.26 -19.49 29.01
C ALA A 310 -28.77 -19.73 30.44
N ALA A 311 -29.28 -18.68 31.11
CA ALA A 311 -29.90 -18.79 32.42
C ALA A 311 -31.19 -19.62 32.37
N ASP A 312 -32.08 -19.38 31.39
CA ASP A 312 -33.30 -20.18 31.21
C ASP A 312 -32.98 -21.66 30.96
N GLU A 313 -32.03 -21.95 30.05
CA GLU A 313 -31.61 -23.33 29.77
C GLU A 313 -31.00 -24.01 31.01
N ALA A 314 -30.15 -23.30 31.76
CA ALA A 314 -29.61 -23.78 33.02
C ALA A 314 -30.72 -24.07 34.05
N SER A 315 -31.71 -23.20 34.19
CA SER A 315 -32.86 -23.41 35.09
C SER A 315 -33.71 -24.62 34.69
N ARG A 316 -33.90 -24.88 33.39
CA ARG A 316 -34.61 -26.07 32.91
C ARG A 316 -33.87 -27.36 33.27
N ILE A 317 -32.56 -27.40 33.02
CA ILE A 317 -31.70 -28.54 33.39
C ILE A 317 -31.74 -28.76 34.90
N PHE A 318 -31.56 -27.70 35.68
CA PHE A 318 -31.60 -27.76 37.14
C PHE A 318 -32.94 -28.26 37.67
N THR A 319 -34.06 -27.80 37.10
CA THR A 319 -35.41 -28.25 37.48
C THR A 319 -35.59 -29.75 37.21
N ARG A 320 -35.05 -30.28 36.10
CA ARG A 320 -35.05 -31.72 35.83
C ARG A 320 -34.24 -32.50 36.86
N PHE A 321 -33.06 -32.02 37.23
CA PHE A 321 -32.25 -32.65 38.29
C PHE A 321 -32.98 -32.71 39.64
N LYS A 322 -33.81 -31.70 39.95
CA LYS A 322 -34.56 -31.63 41.21
C LYS A 322 -35.82 -32.50 41.22
N ASN A 323 -36.56 -32.52 40.10
CA ASN A 323 -37.92 -33.07 40.05
C ASN A 323 -38.00 -34.49 39.45
N THR A 324 -36.90 -35.02 38.94
CA THR A 324 -36.84 -36.35 38.31
C THR A 324 -35.65 -37.14 38.83
N ASP A 325 -35.65 -38.46 38.61
CA ASP A 325 -34.49 -39.31 38.90
C ASP A 325 -33.35 -39.14 37.87
N ALA A 326 -33.57 -38.35 36.81
CA ALA A 326 -32.55 -38.05 35.82
C ALA A 326 -31.45 -37.15 36.42
N LYS A 327 -30.24 -37.71 36.57
CA LYS A 327 -29.05 -37.01 37.09
C LYS A 327 -28.01 -36.69 36.02
N VAL A 328 -28.35 -36.90 34.74
CA VAL A 328 -27.51 -36.55 33.60
C VAL A 328 -28.34 -35.79 32.57
N ASP A 329 -27.80 -34.70 32.04
CA ASP A 329 -28.42 -33.89 31.00
C ASP A 329 -27.36 -33.35 30.03
N TYR A 330 -27.78 -32.69 28.95
CA TYR A 330 -26.87 -32.13 27.97
C TYR A 330 -27.37 -30.87 27.29
N VAL A 331 -26.43 -30.09 26.75
CA VAL A 331 -26.71 -28.94 25.89
C VAL A 331 -25.84 -29.02 24.65
N TYR A 332 -26.49 -28.89 23.50
CA TYR A 332 -25.83 -28.84 22.21
C TYR A 332 -26.12 -27.51 21.49
N ARG A 333 -25.09 -26.97 20.83
CA ARG A 333 -25.22 -25.86 19.87
C ARG A 333 -24.52 -26.21 18.57
N ALA A 334 -25.19 -25.99 17.44
CA ALA A 334 -24.58 -26.17 16.12
C ALA A 334 -23.49 -25.12 15.83
N GLU A 335 -23.53 -23.97 16.49
CA GLU A 335 -22.55 -22.90 16.29
C GLU A 335 -21.17 -23.27 16.82
N ASN A 336 -20.10 -22.98 16.08
CA ASN A 336 -18.72 -23.17 16.53
C ASN A 336 -18.24 -22.05 17.49
N SER A 337 -19.12 -21.58 18.38
CA SER A 337 -18.79 -20.68 19.48
C SER A 337 -19.08 -21.37 20.81
N PRO A 338 -18.10 -21.47 21.73
CA PRO A 338 -18.32 -22.06 23.04
C PRO A 338 -19.02 -21.11 24.02
N GLU A 339 -19.23 -19.84 23.64
CA GLU A 339 -19.68 -18.78 24.56
C GLU A 339 -20.99 -19.11 25.26
N PHE A 340 -22.01 -19.55 24.52
CA PHE A 340 -23.29 -19.94 25.09
C PHE A 340 -23.15 -21.09 26.09
N LEU A 341 -22.37 -22.12 25.75
CA LEU A 341 -22.15 -23.28 26.61
C LEU A 341 -21.42 -22.89 27.90
N ILE A 342 -20.45 -22.00 27.82
CA ILE A 342 -19.73 -21.47 29.00
C ILE A 342 -20.68 -20.69 29.90
N LEU A 343 -21.60 -19.91 29.34
CA LEU A 343 -22.62 -19.19 30.10
C LEU A 343 -23.58 -20.16 30.79
N VAL A 344 -24.11 -21.17 30.08
CA VAL A 344 -25.00 -22.19 30.67
C VAL A 344 -24.28 -22.92 31.81
N GLN A 345 -23.01 -23.31 31.61
CA GLN A 345 -22.21 -23.95 32.64
C GLN A 345 -22.13 -23.10 33.90
N LYS A 346 -21.86 -21.79 33.75
CA LYS A 346 -21.72 -20.86 34.86
C LYS A 346 -23.03 -20.73 35.64
N GLU A 347 -24.14 -20.50 34.95
CA GLU A 347 -25.45 -20.35 35.60
C GLU A 347 -25.89 -21.65 36.28
N LEU A 348 -25.72 -22.80 35.62
CA LEU A 348 -26.06 -24.10 36.20
C LEU A 348 -25.21 -24.43 37.42
N THR A 349 -23.90 -24.12 37.39
CA THR A 349 -23.01 -24.31 38.55
C THR A 349 -23.47 -23.47 39.74
N THR A 350 -23.93 -22.23 39.50
CA THR A 350 -24.49 -21.36 40.55
C THR A 350 -25.73 -22.00 41.18
N LEU A 351 -26.68 -22.47 40.37
CA LEU A 351 -27.93 -23.10 40.85
C LEU A 351 -27.68 -24.40 41.63
N ILE A 352 -26.80 -25.26 41.13
CA ILE A 352 -26.42 -26.53 41.79
C ILE A 352 -25.81 -26.25 43.16
N ASN A 353 -24.88 -25.27 43.24
CA ASN A 353 -24.21 -24.93 44.49
C ASN A 353 -25.15 -24.29 45.52
N SER A 354 -26.13 -23.48 45.09
CA SER A 354 -27.06 -22.81 46.00
C SER A 354 -28.02 -23.78 46.69
N ASP A 355 -28.55 -24.75 45.95
CA ASP A 355 -29.53 -25.72 46.46
C ASP A 355 -28.88 -27.04 46.95
N LYS A 356 -27.54 -27.16 46.84
CA LYS A 356 -26.77 -28.39 47.13
C LYS A 356 -27.29 -29.62 46.38
N GLU A 357 -27.77 -29.40 45.16
CA GLU A 357 -28.24 -30.47 44.28
C GLU A 357 -27.05 -31.21 43.65
N SER A 358 -27.32 -32.33 42.98
CA SER A 358 -26.29 -33.09 42.27
C SER A 358 -26.78 -33.49 40.89
N GLY A 359 -25.95 -33.29 39.87
CA GLY A 359 -26.27 -33.63 38.49
C GLY A 359 -25.04 -33.50 37.60
N THR A 360 -25.05 -34.18 36.47
CA THR A 360 -23.96 -34.12 35.47
C THR A 360 -24.48 -33.55 34.17
N VAL A 361 -23.85 -32.51 33.64
CA VAL A 361 -24.20 -31.90 32.35
C VAL A 361 -23.10 -32.16 31.31
N VAL A 362 -23.51 -32.51 30.09
CA VAL A 362 -22.63 -32.62 28.91
C VAL A 362 -22.90 -31.44 28.00
N LEU A 363 -21.93 -30.54 27.84
CA LEU A 363 -22.01 -29.34 27.02
C LEU A 363 -21.12 -29.52 25.79
N PHE A 364 -21.67 -29.47 24.58
CA PHE A 364 -20.88 -29.65 23.37
C PHE A 364 -21.40 -28.84 22.20
N ASN A 365 -20.51 -28.47 21.29
CA ASN A 365 -20.88 -27.73 20.09
C ASN A 365 -20.18 -28.25 18.84
N GLY A 366 -20.60 -27.69 17.70
CA GLY A 366 -20.01 -27.88 16.39
C GLY A 366 -21.08 -28.17 15.33
N ASP A 367 -20.78 -27.83 14.09
CA ASP A 367 -21.72 -27.86 12.98
C ASP A 367 -21.54 -29.17 12.20
N TYR A 368 -22.52 -30.06 12.34
CA TYR A 368 -22.52 -31.37 11.73
C TYR A 368 -22.58 -31.32 10.18
N PRO A 369 -23.45 -30.52 9.54
CA PRO A 369 -23.44 -30.30 8.09
C PRO A 369 -22.08 -29.89 7.48
N SER A 370 -21.31 -29.02 8.13
CA SER A 370 -19.97 -28.63 7.66
C SER A 370 -18.86 -29.54 8.19
N GLY A 371 -19.19 -30.48 9.08
CA GLY A 371 -18.26 -31.34 9.79
C GLY A 371 -17.38 -30.61 10.81
N THR A 372 -17.61 -29.32 11.09
CA THR A 372 -16.73 -28.58 12.01
C THR A 372 -16.97 -29.03 13.44
N GLY A 373 -15.92 -29.52 14.08
CA GLY A 373 -15.95 -29.87 15.49
C GLY A 373 -15.83 -28.64 16.40
N GLY A 374 -16.16 -28.81 17.67
CA GLY A 374 -16.14 -27.75 18.67
C GLY A 374 -15.47 -28.15 19.97
N MET A 375 -15.94 -27.56 21.06
CA MET A 375 -15.64 -27.93 22.43
C MET A 375 -16.62 -28.99 22.91
N VAL A 376 -16.17 -29.87 23.80
CA VAL A 376 -17.02 -30.63 24.71
C VAL A 376 -16.55 -30.42 26.14
N LYS A 377 -17.50 -30.32 27.06
CA LYS A 377 -17.24 -30.19 28.48
C LYS A 377 -18.26 -31.00 29.25
N ILE A 378 -17.81 -31.75 30.24
CA ILE A 378 -18.67 -32.51 31.14
C ILE A 378 -18.42 -31.99 32.55
N LEU A 379 -19.48 -31.73 33.30
CA LEU A 379 -19.39 -31.24 34.67
C LEU A 379 -20.40 -31.96 35.55
N GLY A 380 -19.92 -32.60 36.61
CA GLY A 380 -20.74 -33.32 37.60
C GLY A 380 -20.19 -34.71 37.96
N PRO A 381 -20.83 -35.42 38.90
CA PRO A 381 -20.31 -36.67 39.48
C PRO A 381 -20.06 -37.80 38.48
N GLN A 382 -20.80 -37.84 37.37
CA GLN A 382 -20.68 -38.89 36.36
C GLN A 382 -19.69 -38.54 35.24
N ALA A 383 -18.91 -37.46 35.39
CA ALA A 383 -18.03 -36.98 34.33
C ALA A 383 -16.99 -38.02 33.89
N GLU A 384 -16.46 -38.85 34.79
CA GLU A 384 -15.46 -39.88 34.45
C GLU A 384 -16.04 -41.03 33.61
N VAL A 385 -17.28 -41.43 33.89
CA VAL A 385 -17.98 -42.47 33.13
C VAL A 385 -18.33 -41.91 31.75
N LEU A 386 -18.95 -40.73 31.71
CA LEU A 386 -19.38 -40.10 30.47
C LEU A 386 -18.21 -39.75 29.55
N GLN A 387 -17.06 -39.26 30.06
CA GLN A 387 -15.91 -38.97 29.19
C GLN A 387 -15.38 -40.22 28.48
N SER A 388 -15.47 -41.39 29.12
CA SER A 388 -14.97 -42.65 28.56
C SER A 388 -15.89 -43.12 27.43
N GLU A 389 -17.21 -43.02 27.64
CA GLU A 389 -18.22 -43.30 26.62
C GLU A 389 -18.19 -42.29 25.46
N LEU A 390 -17.99 -41.00 25.74
CA LEU A 390 -17.89 -40.00 24.67
C LEU A 390 -16.63 -40.20 23.82
N LYS A 391 -15.49 -40.57 24.44
CA LYS A 391 -14.25 -40.89 23.69
C LYS A 391 -14.35 -42.15 22.84
N SER A 392 -15.19 -43.12 23.23
CA SER A 392 -15.42 -44.32 22.41
C SER A 392 -16.34 -44.03 21.21
N LYS A 393 -17.26 -43.07 21.35
CA LYS A 393 -18.24 -42.69 20.32
C LYS A 393 -17.77 -41.59 19.36
N ILE A 394 -16.85 -40.72 19.78
CA ILE A 394 -16.31 -39.62 18.95
C ILE A 394 -14.82 -39.83 18.72
N LYS A 395 -14.43 -40.22 17.50
CA LYS A 395 -13.03 -40.57 17.17
C LYS A 395 -12.07 -39.39 17.35
N ASN A 396 -12.52 -38.20 16.99
CA ASN A 396 -11.69 -36.99 16.96
C ASN A 396 -11.77 -36.17 18.25
N LEU A 397 -12.27 -36.76 19.34
CA LEU A 397 -12.33 -36.13 20.65
C LEU A 397 -11.00 -36.25 21.38
N LYS A 398 -10.32 -35.11 21.58
CA LYS A 398 -9.11 -35.01 22.42
C LYS A 398 -9.39 -34.13 23.62
N GLY A 399 -9.07 -34.60 24.81
CA GLY A 399 -9.35 -33.87 26.04
C GLY A 399 -8.96 -34.62 27.30
N GLY A 400 -8.96 -33.89 28.42
CA GLY A 400 -8.58 -34.38 29.73
C GLY A 400 -9.49 -33.82 30.82
N GLY A 401 -9.57 -34.56 31.92
CA GLY A 401 -10.44 -34.28 33.05
C GLY A 401 -10.14 -35.25 34.19
N LYS A 402 -10.45 -34.83 35.42
CA LYS A 402 -10.35 -35.69 36.62
C LYS A 402 -11.53 -35.38 37.53
N GLY A 403 -12.06 -36.40 38.20
CA GLY A 403 -13.20 -36.29 39.10
C GLY A 403 -14.43 -35.71 38.37
N ASN A 404 -15.01 -34.65 38.92
CA ASN A 404 -16.29 -34.12 38.46
C ASN A 404 -16.21 -33.21 37.21
N SER A 405 -15.12 -33.26 36.44
CA SER A 405 -14.97 -32.40 35.26
C SER A 405 -14.14 -33.02 34.15
N PHE A 406 -14.55 -32.76 32.91
CA PHE A 406 -13.82 -33.07 31.69
C PHE A 406 -13.93 -31.92 30.69
N GLN A 407 -12.85 -31.61 29.99
CA GLN A 407 -12.87 -30.68 28.87
C GLN A 407 -12.07 -31.25 27.70
N GLY A 408 -12.64 -31.13 26.50
CA GLY A 408 -12.04 -31.59 25.26
C GLY A 408 -12.40 -30.73 24.07
N LYS A 409 -11.67 -30.96 22.99
CA LYS A 409 -11.90 -30.39 21.68
C LYS A 409 -12.16 -31.54 20.71
N ILE A 410 -13.20 -31.37 19.90
CA ILE A 410 -13.57 -32.24 18.80
C ILE A 410 -13.03 -31.53 17.55
N ALA A 411 -12.08 -32.15 16.85
CA ALA A 411 -11.51 -31.52 15.65
C ALA A 411 -12.53 -31.50 14.49
N LYS A 412 -13.29 -32.59 14.36
CA LYS A 412 -14.28 -32.82 13.31
C LYS A 412 -15.25 -33.90 13.78
N TYR A 413 -16.54 -33.77 13.49
CA TYR A 413 -17.48 -34.88 13.63
C TYR A 413 -17.47 -35.75 12.38
N GLU A 414 -17.41 -37.07 12.55
CA GLU A 414 -17.64 -38.02 11.47
C GLU A 414 -19.15 -38.27 11.29
N LYS A 415 -19.53 -38.78 10.11
CA LYS A 415 -20.93 -39.06 9.77
C LYS A 415 -21.54 -40.06 10.77
N GLY A 416 -22.66 -39.67 11.40
CA GLY A 416 -23.41 -40.49 12.36
C GLY A 416 -22.95 -40.36 13.81
N GLU A 417 -21.81 -39.71 14.10
CA GLU A 417 -21.29 -39.61 15.47
C GLU A 417 -22.18 -38.73 16.36
N LEU A 418 -22.73 -37.63 15.82
CA LEU A 418 -23.56 -36.70 16.59
C LEU A 418 -24.93 -37.32 16.92
N GLU A 419 -25.55 -38.02 15.97
CA GLU A 419 -26.82 -38.74 16.18
C GLU A 419 -26.64 -39.90 17.17
N THR A 420 -25.51 -40.61 17.10
CA THR A 420 -25.16 -41.65 18.08
C THR A 420 -24.99 -41.05 19.47
N LEU A 421 -24.39 -39.86 19.57
CA LEU A 421 -24.23 -39.14 20.83
C LEU A 421 -25.58 -38.69 21.40
N PHE A 422 -26.48 -38.12 20.59
CA PHE A 422 -27.83 -37.77 21.06
C PHE A 422 -28.60 -38.99 21.53
N THR A 423 -28.59 -40.07 20.74
CA THR A 423 -29.28 -41.32 21.11
C THR A 423 -28.79 -41.85 22.46
N TYR A 424 -27.48 -41.78 22.72
CA TYR A 424 -26.90 -42.16 24.01
C TYR A 424 -27.27 -41.20 25.14
N LEU A 425 -27.20 -39.89 24.92
CA LEU A 425 -27.51 -38.92 25.99
C LEU A 425 -29.01 -38.87 26.31
N ASP A 426 -29.88 -39.14 25.34
CA ASP A 426 -31.33 -39.21 25.53
C ASP A 426 -31.74 -40.43 26.38
N THR A 427 -30.91 -41.47 26.54
CA THR A 427 -31.20 -42.57 27.48
C THR A 427 -31.19 -42.13 28.94
N PHE A 428 -30.66 -40.95 29.25
CA PHE A 428 -30.65 -40.39 30.60
C PHE A 428 -31.80 -39.40 30.86
N ARG A 429 -32.52 -38.99 29.80
CA ARG A 429 -33.66 -38.05 29.89
C ARG A 429 -35.02 -38.74 29.95
N ASN A 430 -35.09 -40.00 29.50
CA ASN A 430 -36.26 -40.87 29.58
C ASN A 430 -36.21 -41.71 30.85
#